data_AF-A0A5C2SCH0-F1
#
_entry.id   AF-A0A5C2SCH0-F1
#
_cell.length_a   1.000
_cell.length_b   1.000
_cell.length_c   1.000
_cell.angle_alpha   90.00
_cell.angle_beta   90.00
_cell.angle_gamma   90.00
#
_symmetry.space_group_name_H-M   'P 1'
#
loop_
_entity.id
_entity.type
_entity.pdbx_description
1 polymer ?
#
loop_
_entity_poly.entity_id
_entity_poly.type
_entity_poly.pdbx_seq_one_letter_code
_entity_poly.pdbx_strand_id
1 'polypeptide(L)'
;MLAALGTILLAVALWRTLSTFKTSSCRSLEHVAGPEKEHWFTGNLHRLFKDGWKYKFDLFDKYGGVVKVYGMLGTQQLMVSDPKALYHILVKEPDIYHETDMFVMSNKLVLGEGVIATLDEQHRKHRKMLNPAFSLANMRKLLPTIQPIVDSLAELISAVLPSDGSTQEIDIISWMARGTLEYVARAVLGITLDTLDTTKTNAHADAIRAVNHTALKIYYLRPFVPFVMRNFSRYWRNKLVDWLPIPPLRELREISYLLDKSARSIIRQKKLEIDGHDDFDGVRKDLMTVMLRANMSTSDSERLTDDELAGQINTLLLGGQETTTTALARILYMLAREPDAQGRLRSEIRNAKQRFSGDGDPWQHIGLPYDVLVDLPYLDAIVRETFRMYPPTNMLNRTCTRDAVLPLQFPVRSATGEEMIAIHVPAGTNIIISVLGSNHEKRVWGEDASEWRPDRWLNTNGERMGYGKGVDLAFEQDSAAQDVEGLPGCRNGVRYPGVYGSMMTFLGGGRACIGFKFAEMEIKQVISTLLCRMHFSLPSAVNANGVKKEIYWRMDGLQVPVVRPPHGDFKTMQCPLDVRLVREGDFL
;
A
#
# COMPACT_ATOMS: atom_id res chain seq x y z
N MET A 1 -1.33 46.91 6.66
CA MET A 1 0.01 46.39 7.04
C MET A 1 0.09 44.87 7.06
N LEU A 2 -0.74 44.15 7.82
CA LEU A 2 -0.68 42.67 7.91
C LEU A 2 -0.89 41.94 6.57
N ALA A 3 -1.83 42.40 5.74
CA ALA A 3 -2.03 41.86 4.40
C ALA A 3 -0.79 42.03 3.51
N ALA A 4 -0.17 43.22 3.53
CA ALA A 4 1.04 43.53 2.77
C ALA A 4 2.24 42.65 3.19
N LEU A 5 2.46 42.49 4.50
CA LEU A 5 3.45 41.55 5.06
C LEU A 5 3.19 40.09 4.65
N GLY A 6 1.92 39.68 4.64
CA GLY A 6 1.51 38.36 4.14
C GLY A 6 1.87 38.15 2.66
N THR A 7 1.60 39.13 1.80
CA THR A 7 1.99 39.08 0.37
C THR A 7 3.51 39.03 0.19
N ILE A 8 4.28 39.79 0.97
CA ILE A 8 5.75 39.78 0.88
C ILE A 8 6.30 38.43 1.33
N LEU A 9 5.78 37.86 2.42
CA LEU A 9 6.19 36.53 2.89
C LEU A 9 5.81 35.43 1.88
N LEU A 10 4.64 35.52 1.25
CA LEU A 10 4.24 34.62 0.17
C LEU A 10 5.10 34.80 -1.08
N ALA A 11 5.49 36.03 -1.43
CA ALA A 11 6.39 36.30 -2.55
C ALA A 11 7.80 35.80 -2.28
N VAL A 12 8.33 35.96 -1.06
CA VAL A 12 9.63 35.40 -0.65
C VAL A 12 9.58 33.87 -0.58
N ALA A 13 8.47 33.31 -0.11
CA ALA A 13 8.21 31.87 -0.12
C ALA A 13 8.22 31.31 -1.53
N LEU A 14 7.47 31.95 -2.42
CA LEU A 14 7.40 31.61 -3.83
C LEU A 14 8.77 31.78 -4.48
N TRP A 15 9.48 32.88 -4.23
CA TRP A 15 10.82 33.11 -4.78
C TRP A 15 11.84 32.07 -4.29
N ARG A 16 11.87 31.74 -2.99
CA ARG A 16 12.77 30.70 -2.45
C ARG A 16 12.43 29.32 -2.98
N THR A 17 11.15 28.96 -3.07
CA THR A 17 10.77 27.66 -3.65
C THR A 17 11.12 27.63 -5.14
N LEU A 18 10.76 28.65 -5.91
CA LEU A 18 11.12 28.78 -7.32
C LEU A 18 12.65 28.77 -7.53
N SER A 19 13.44 29.38 -6.65
CA SER A 19 14.90 29.35 -6.74
C SER A 19 15.46 27.97 -6.43
N THR A 20 14.86 27.23 -5.49
CA THR A 20 15.21 25.82 -5.20
C THR A 20 14.86 24.91 -6.38
N PHE A 21 13.71 25.16 -7.04
CA PHE A 21 13.32 24.46 -8.28
C PHE A 21 14.28 24.80 -9.43
N LYS A 22 14.69 26.07 -9.56
CA LYS A 22 15.63 26.52 -10.59
C LYS A 22 17.02 25.92 -10.40
N THR A 23 17.56 25.91 -9.18
CA THR A 23 18.85 25.24 -8.89
C THR A 23 18.78 23.74 -9.11
N SER A 24 17.65 23.11 -8.80
CA SER A 24 17.41 21.68 -9.09
C SER A 24 17.27 21.40 -10.60
N SER A 25 16.73 22.33 -11.38
CA SER A 25 16.66 22.25 -12.84
C SER A 25 18.03 22.40 -13.51
N CYS A 26 18.97 23.10 -12.86
CA CYS A 26 20.37 23.20 -13.28
C CYS A 26 21.22 21.96 -12.93
N ARG A 27 20.68 20.98 -12.19
CA ARG A 27 21.39 19.72 -11.91
C ARG A 27 21.20 18.79 -13.11
N SER A 28 22.27 18.64 -13.90
CA SER A 28 22.19 17.96 -15.18
C SER A 28 22.17 16.43 -14.99
N LEU A 29 21.01 15.82 -15.29
CA LEU A 29 20.88 14.43 -15.70
C LEU A 29 20.89 14.32 -17.24
N GLU A 30 21.54 15.26 -17.94
CA GLU A 30 21.48 15.36 -19.41
C GLU A 30 21.91 14.06 -20.08
N HIS A 31 22.85 13.32 -19.48
CA HIS A 31 23.35 12.06 -20.00
C HIS A 31 22.34 10.91 -19.95
N VAL A 32 21.26 10.98 -19.14
CA VAL A 32 20.25 9.92 -19.05
C VAL A 32 19.13 10.16 -20.05
N ALA A 33 18.78 9.15 -20.85
CA ALA A 33 17.68 9.23 -21.80
C ALA A 33 16.32 9.30 -21.11
N GLY A 34 15.35 9.92 -21.78
CA GLY A 34 14.00 10.06 -21.27
C GLY A 34 13.07 10.82 -22.23
N PRO A 35 11.77 10.87 -21.95
CA PRO A 35 10.83 11.65 -22.74
C PRO A 35 11.14 13.14 -22.70
N GLU A 36 10.69 13.85 -23.73
CA GLU A 36 10.73 15.31 -23.73
C GLU A 36 9.80 15.88 -22.66
N LYS A 37 10.07 17.13 -22.27
CA LYS A 37 9.24 17.86 -21.32
C LYS A 37 7.91 18.25 -21.98
N GLU A 38 6.85 17.51 -21.66
CA GLU A 38 5.52 17.71 -22.26
C GLU A 38 4.77 18.95 -21.73
N HIS A 39 4.97 19.32 -20.46
CA HIS A 39 4.30 20.47 -19.85
C HIS A 39 5.27 21.35 -19.05
N TRP A 40 5.14 22.68 -19.16
CA TRP A 40 6.04 23.64 -18.51
C TRP A 40 6.02 23.55 -16.98
N PHE A 41 4.82 23.43 -16.39
CA PHE A 41 4.64 23.37 -14.93
C PHE A 41 4.76 21.96 -14.35
N THR A 42 4.10 20.95 -14.92
CA THR A 42 4.05 19.59 -14.36
C THR A 42 5.05 18.62 -14.97
N GLY A 43 5.77 19.00 -16.02
CA GLY A 43 6.65 18.09 -16.75
C GLY A 43 5.88 16.87 -17.25
N ASN A 44 6.41 15.68 -16.99
CA ASN A 44 5.77 14.39 -17.31
C ASN A 44 4.89 13.85 -16.17
N LEU A 45 4.89 14.48 -14.98
CA LEU A 45 4.21 13.94 -13.78
C LEU A 45 2.70 13.77 -13.97
N HIS A 46 2.08 14.66 -14.74
CA HIS A 46 0.63 14.60 -14.98
C HIS A 46 0.20 13.29 -15.65
N ARG A 47 1.03 12.71 -16.53
CA ARG A 47 0.79 11.38 -17.13
C ARG A 47 1.27 10.24 -16.26
N LEU A 48 2.33 10.43 -15.46
CA LEU A 48 2.85 9.37 -14.59
C LEU A 48 1.91 9.08 -13.41
N PHE A 49 1.29 10.11 -12.83
CA PHE A 49 0.50 10.00 -11.62
C PHE A 49 -1.00 9.81 -11.84
N LYS A 50 -1.54 10.26 -12.98
CA LYS A 50 -2.96 10.14 -13.30
C LYS A 50 -3.13 9.21 -14.49
N ASP A 51 -3.56 7.99 -14.20
CA ASP A 51 -3.87 6.95 -15.18
C ASP A 51 -2.70 6.55 -16.11
N GLY A 52 -1.48 6.67 -15.60
CA GLY A 52 -0.23 6.49 -16.34
C GLY A 52 0.23 5.07 -16.66
N TRP A 53 -0.63 4.06 -16.59
CA TRP A 53 -0.23 2.65 -16.73
C TRP A 53 0.52 2.39 -18.04
N LYS A 54 -0.18 2.66 -19.14
CA LYS A 54 0.37 2.52 -20.48
C LYS A 54 1.61 3.40 -20.67
N TYR A 55 1.55 4.65 -20.21
CA TYR A 55 2.66 5.57 -20.34
C TYR A 55 3.93 5.05 -19.65
N LYS A 56 3.82 4.48 -18.44
CA LYS A 56 4.98 3.90 -17.74
C LYS A 56 5.57 2.73 -18.49
N PHE A 57 4.74 1.81 -18.99
CA PHE A 57 5.23 0.70 -19.80
C PHE A 57 5.92 1.17 -21.07
N ASP A 58 5.31 2.11 -21.81
CA ASP A 58 5.91 2.70 -23.00
C ASP A 58 7.29 3.32 -22.70
N LEU A 59 7.47 3.94 -21.53
CA LEU A 59 8.75 4.48 -21.09
C LEU A 59 9.78 3.40 -20.79
N PHE A 60 9.41 2.33 -20.06
CA PHE A 60 10.33 1.24 -19.75
C PHE A 60 10.73 0.44 -20.99
N ASP A 61 9.78 0.19 -21.90
CA ASP A 61 10.04 -0.50 -23.16
C ASP A 61 11.00 0.31 -24.06
N LYS A 62 10.84 1.64 -24.06
CA LYS A 62 11.65 2.53 -24.89
C LYS A 62 13.04 2.83 -24.33
N TYR A 63 13.15 3.07 -23.01
CA TYR A 63 14.37 3.61 -22.40
C TYR A 63 15.07 2.64 -21.44
N GLY A 64 14.42 1.54 -21.05
CA GLY A 64 14.94 0.56 -20.10
C GLY A 64 14.64 0.90 -18.64
N GLY A 65 15.39 0.28 -17.73
CA GLY A 65 15.08 0.27 -16.29
C GLY A 65 15.41 1.57 -15.53
N VAL A 66 15.99 2.58 -16.19
CA VAL A 66 16.22 3.91 -15.62
C VAL A 66 15.92 4.97 -16.66
N VAL A 67 15.03 5.91 -16.31
CA VAL A 67 14.50 6.91 -17.25
C VAL A 67 14.55 8.30 -16.60
N LYS A 68 15.10 9.30 -17.30
CA LYS A 68 14.98 10.70 -16.88
C LYS A 68 13.56 11.20 -17.14
N VAL A 69 12.91 11.78 -16.16
CA VAL A 69 11.59 12.42 -16.32
C VAL A 69 11.58 13.82 -15.74
N TYR A 70 10.71 14.68 -16.26
CA TYR A 70 10.56 16.04 -15.77
C TYR A 70 9.47 16.14 -14.72
N GLY A 71 9.85 16.66 -13.56
CA GLY A 71 9.01 17.05 -12.45
C GLY A 71 8.41 18.45 -12.60
N MET A 72 7.93 18.99 -11.47
CA MET A 72 7.40 20.34 -11.44
C MET A 72 8.47 21.38 -11.79
N LEU A 73 8.08 22.42 -12.52
CA LEU A 73 8.93 23.54 -12.95
C LEU A 73 10.20 23.09 -13.68
N GLY A 74 10.14 21.97 -14.41
CA GLY A 74 11.24 21.44 -15.20
C GLY A 74 12.37 20.82 -14.37
N THR A 75 12.10 20.46 -13.10
CA THR A 75 13.06 19.66 -12.32
C THR A 75 13.31 18.31 -12.98
N GLN A 76 14.56 17.88 -13.05
CA GLN A 76 14.90 16.57 -13.59
C GLN A 76 14.85 15.54 -12.45
N GLN A 77 14.26 14.37 -12.72
CA GLN A 77 14.11 13.26 -11.79
C GLN A 77 14.45 11.95 -12.49
N LEU A 78 14.77 10.90 -11.72
CA LEU A 78 15.01 9.56 -12.25
C LEU A 78 13.85 8.64 -11.90
N MET A 79 13.24 7.99 -12.87
CA MET A 79 12.34 6.86 -12.65
C MET A 79 13.15 5.56 -12.76
N VAL A 80 13.12 4.72 -11.73
CA VAL A 80 14.02 3.56 -11.57
C VAL A 80 13.22 2.27 -11.31
N SER A 81 13.47 1.24 -12.11
CA SER A 81 13.00 -0.14 -11.95
C SER A 81 14.12 -1.19 -12.09
N ASP A 82 15.38 -0.76 -12.23
CA ASP A 82 16.53 -1.68 -12.33
C ASP A 82 16.81 -2.38 -10.98
N PRO A 83 16.94 -3.72 -10.92
CA PRO A 83 17.11 -4.47 -9.67
C PRO A 83 18.33 -4.04 -8.84
N LYS A 84 19.48 -3.83 -9.48
CA LYS A 84 20.74 -3.49 -8.79
C LYS A 84 20.71 -2.04 -8.30
N ALA A 85 20.13 -1.15 -9.10
CA ALA A 85 19.90 0.23 -8.70
C ALA A 85 18.98 0.28 -7.46
N LEU A 86 17.88 -0.47 -7.48
CA LEU A 86 16.94 -0.52 -6.34
C LEU A 86 17.57 -1.17 -5.10
N TYR A 87 18.43 -2.17 -5.26
CA TYR A 87 19.21 -2.72 -4.14
C TYR A 87 20.12 -1.66 -3.51
N HIS A 88 20.80 -0.85 -4.32
CA HIS A 88 21.60 0.27 -3.82
C HIS A 88 20.76 1.31 -3.09
N ILE A 89 19.63 1.71 -3.68
CA ILE A 89 18.74 2.73 -3.13
C ILE A 89 18.10 2.31 -1.80
N LEU A 90 17.69 1.04 -1.69
CA LEU A 90 16.85 0.59 -0.58
C LEU A 90 17.61 -0.17 0.51
N VAL A 91 18.71 -0.85 0.15
CA VAL A 91 19.38 -1.81 1.03
C VAL A 91 20.82 -1.39 1.31
N LYS A 92 21.64 -1.16 0.27
CA LYS A 92 23.08 -0.96 0.44
C LYS A 92 23.45 0.43 0.93
N GLU A 93 22.79 1.48 0.42
CA GLU A 93 23.12 2.88 0.72
C GLU A 93 21.88 3.70 1.13
N PRO A 94 21.04 3.21 2.08
CA PRO A 94 19.77 3.85 2.43
C PRO A 94 19.94 5.24 3.07
N ASP A 95 21.12 5.54 3.62
CA ASP A 95 21.55 6.85 4.17
C ASP A 95 21.78 7.92 3.09
N ILE A 96 21.95 7.51 1.82
CA ILE A 96 22.02 8.42 0.67
C ILE A 96 20.63 8.75 0.16
N TYR A 97 19.71 7.80 0.21
CA TYR A 97 18.44 7.88 -0.47
C TYR A 97 17.29 7.97 0.53
N HIS A 98 16.96 9.19 0.93
CA HIS A 98 15.96 9.46 1.95
C HIS A 98 14.54 9.59 1.38
N GLU A 99 13.52 9.39 2.20
CA GLU A 99 12.17 9.86 1.86
C GLU A 99 12.20 11.37 1.60
N THR A 100 11.43 11.83 0.62
CA THR A 100 11.40 13.26 0.29
C THR A 100 10.89 14.09 1.48
N ASP A 101 11.43 15.30 1.68
CA ASP A 101 10.96 16.24 2.69
C ASP A 101 9.44 16.43 2.64
N MET A 102 8.92 16.59 1.42
CA MET A 102 7.51 16.78 1.15
C MET A 102 6.67 15.61 1.67
N PHE A 103 7.14 14.37 1.49
CA PHE A 103 6.47 13.17 1.99
C PHE A 103 6.44 13.14 3.52
N VAL A 104 7.62 13.25 4.16
CA VAL A 104 7.79 13.19 5.61
C VAL A 104 6.97 14.27 6.30
N MET A 105 7.12 15.52 5.84
CA MET A 105 6.50 16.69 6.46
C MET A 105 4.97 16.74 6.24
N SER A 106 4.47 16.34 5.06
CA SER A 106 3.02 16.26 4.84
C SER A 106 2.37 15.20 5.73
N ASN A 107 3.01 14.03 5.86
CA ASN A 107 2.48 12.96 6.72
C ASN A 107 2.54 13.38 8.20
N LYS A 108 3.61 14.06 8.63
CA LYS A 108 3.73 14.61 9.98
C LYS A 108 2.61 15.59 10.33
N LEU A 109 2.21 16.45 9.38
CA LEU A 109 1.10 17.40 9.60
C LEU A 109 -0.25 16.72 9.78
N VAL A 110 -0.52 15.64 9.03
CA VAL A 110 -1.84 15.03 9.00
C VAL A 110 -1.98 13.94 10.05
N LEU A 111 -0.99 13.05 10.16
CA LEU A 111 -1.05 11.84 10.98
C LEU A 111 -0.30 11.96 12.31
N GLY A 112 0.63 12.91 12.44
CA GLY A 112 1.53 13.03 13.59
C GLY A 112 2.87 12.32 13.37
N GLU A 113 3.65 12.16 14.44
CA GLU A 113 5.01 11.60 14.41
C GLU A 113 5.03 10.07 14.37
N GLY A 114 4.42 9.49 13.32
CA GLY A 114 4.42 8.06 13.07
C GLY A 114 5.63 7.58 12.25
N VAL A 115 5.77 6.27 12.09
CA VAL A 115 6.91 5.65 11.36
C VAL A 115 7.05 6.11 9.90
N ILE A 116 5.96 6.50 9.24
CA ILE A 116 6.04 7.04 7.86
C ILE A 116 6.46 8.51 7.80
N ALA A 117 6.43 9.21 8.94
CA ALA A 117 6.68 10.64 9.08
C ALA A 117 8.02 10.95 9.75
N THR A 118 8.90 9.95 9.87
CA THR A 118 10.22 10.06 10.51
C THR A 118 11.35 9.52 9.62
N LEU A 119 12.57 9.95 9.92
CA LEU A 119 13.81 9.57 9.23
C LEU A 119 14.85 9.05 10.24
N ASP A 120 15.89 8.42 9.71
CA ASP A 120 17.13 8.11 10.41
C ASP A 120 16.94 7.39 11.76
N GLU A 121 17.56 7.91 12.82
CA GLU A 121 17.51 7.32 14.16
C GLU A 121 16.09 7.24 14.72
N GLN A 122 15.26 8.26 14.50
CA GLN A 122 13.88 8.26 14.98
C GLN A 122 13.06 7.18 14.26
N HIS A 123 13.23 7.04 12.94
CA HIS A 123 12.61 5.95 12.19
C HIS A 123 13.10 4.57 12.68
N ARG A 124 14.41 4.41 12.94
CA ARG A 124 14.98 3.17 13.47
C ARG A 124 14.40 2.83 14.84
N LYS A 125 14.27 3.82 15.73
CA LYS A 125 13.63 3.71 17.05
C LYS A 125 12.17 3.25 16.91
N HIS A 126 11.41 3.88 16.01
CA HIS A 126 10.01 3.49 15.74
C HIS A 126 9.92 2.06 15.21
N ARG A 127 10.77 1.67 14.26
CA ARG A 127 10.83 0.28 13.75
C ARG A 127 11.12 -0.71 14.85
N LYS A 128 12.17 -0.50 15.65
CA LYS A 128 12.54 -1.37 16.78
C LYS A 128 11.34 -1.62 17.71
N MET A 129 10.51 -0.61 17.95
CA MET A 129 9.30 -0.72 18.76
C MET A 129 8.15 -1.48 18.07
N LEU A 130 7.95 -1.26 16.77
CA LEU A 130 6.83 -1.82 16.01
C LEU A 130 7.07 -3.28 15.58
N ASN A 131 8.30 -3.65 15.22
CA ASN A 131 8.61 -4.94 14.61
C ASN A 131 8.17 -6.16 15.44
N PRO A 132 8.36 -6.19 16.78
CA PRO A 132 7.93 -7.33 17.60
C PRO A 132 6.43 -7.59 17.50
N ALA A 133 5.62 -6.53 17.35
CA ALA A 133 4.18 -6.64 17.21
C ALA A 133 3.79 -7.41 15.92
N PHE A 134 4.53 -7.21 14.83
CA PHE A 134 4.32 -7.90 13.54
C PHE A 134 5.06 -9.24 13.41
N SER A 135 5.52 -9.82 14.52
CA SER A 135 6.17 -11.14 14.52
C SER A 135 5.19 -12.27 14.16
N LEU A 136 5.73 -13.37 13.61
CA LEU A 136 4.96 -14.57 13.27
C LEU A 136 4.15 -15.11 14.47
N ALA A 137 4.75 -15.11 15.66
CA ALA A 137 4.10 -15.56 16.88
C ALA A 137 2.85 -14.72 17.23
N ASN A 138 2.89 -13.42 16.98
CA ASN A 138 1.71 -12.56 17.17
C ASN A 138 0.69 -12.72 16.04
N MET A 139 1.12 -12.90 14.79
CA MET A 139 0.19 -13.16 13.68
C MET A 139 -0.70 -14.39 13.95
N ARG A 140 -0.10 -15.50 14.43
CA ARG A 140 -0.86 -16.69 14.83
C ARG A 140 -1.92 -16.41 15.90
N LYS A 141 -1.62 -15.52 16.84
CA LYS A 141 -2.53 -15.15 17.94
C LYS A 141 -3.62 -14.17 17.52
N LEU A 142 -3.40 -13.38 16.46
CA LEU A 142 -4.39 -12.43 15.96
C LEU A 142 -5.50 -13.07 15.12
N LEU A 143 -5.20 -14.18 14.44
CA LEU A 143 -6.16 -14.81 13.51
C LEU A 143 -7.52 -15.14 14.16
N PRO A 144 -7.59 -15.69 15.39
CA PRO A 144 -8.88 -15.91 16.06
C PRO A 144 -9.65 -14.62 16.37
N THR A 145 -8.97 -13.50 16.60
CA THR A 145 -9.60 -12.20 16.88
C THR A 145 -10.27 -11.62 15.65
N ILE A 146 -9.75 -11.91 14.46
CA ILE A 146 -10.23 -11.35 13.20
C ILE A 146 -11.22 -12.25 12.46
N GLN A 147 -11.23 -13.55 12.75
CA GLN A 147 -12.17 -14.50 12.17
C GLN A 147 -13.65 -14.05 12.29
N PRO A 148 -14.16 -13.61 13.46
CA PRO A 148 -15.55 -13.15 13.56
C PRO A 148 -15.88 -11.94 12.66
N ILE A 149 -14.89 -11.10 12.33
CA ILE A 149 -15.10 -9.91 11.50
C ILE A 149 -15.47 -10.32 10.08
N VAL A 150 -14.73 -11.27 9.48
CA VAL A 150 -15.06 -11.76 8.15
C VAL A 150 -16.32 -12.61 8.16
N ASP A 151 -16.60 -13.36 9.22
CA ASP A 151 -17.84 -14.13 9.29
C ASP A 151 -19.06 -13.21 9.29
N SER A 152 -19.04 -12.13 10.10
CA SER A 152 -20.07 -11.09 10.06
C SER A 152 -20.13 -10.37 8.71
N LEU A 153 -18.98 -10.04 8.11
CA LEU A 153 -18.94 -9.44 6.77
C LEU A 153 -19.62 -10.35 5.74
N ALA A 154 -19.31 -11.65 5.77
CA ALA A 154 -19.84 -12.62 4.84
C ALA A 154 -21.33 -12.88 5.07
N GLU A 155 -21.80 -12.89 6.32
CA GLU A 155 -23.22 -12.96 6.68
C GLU A 155 -24.00 -11.74 6.18
N LEU A 156 -23.49 -10.53 6.39
CA LEU A 156 -24.12 -9.30 5.94
C LEU A 156 -24.24 -9.24 4.41
N ILE A 157 -23.20 -9.66 3.69
CA ILE A 157 -23.26 -9.75 2.23
C ILE A 157 -24.24 -10.85 1.82
N SER A 158 -24.22 -12.02 2.46
CA SER A 158 -25.13 -13.13 2.12
C SER A 158 -26.59 -12.77 2.35
N ALA A 159 -26.89 -11.96 3.37
CA ALA A 159 -28.24 -11.53 3.72
C ALA A 159 -28.90 -10.66 2.64
N VAL A 160 -28.12 -10.00 1.78
CA VAL A 160 -28.64 -9.21 0.65
C VAL A 160 -28.68 -9.99 -0.66
N LEU A 161 -28.22 -11.25 -0.68
CA LEU A 161 -28.24 -12.09 -1.87
C LEU A 161 -29.59 -12.82 -2.01
N PRO A 162 -30.13 -12.92 -3.25
CA PRO A 162 -31.33 -13.71 -3.52
C PRO A 162 -31.15 -15.19 -3.16
N SER A 163 -32.17 -15.77 -2.52
CA SER A 163 -32.20 -17.19 -2.15
C SER A 163 -32.51 -18.13 -3.34
N ASP A 164 -33.06 -17.59 -4.42
CA ASP A 164 -33.33 -18.33 -5.68
C ASP A 164 -32.05 -18.64 -6.49
N GLY A 165 -30.89 -18.18 -6.00
CA GLY A 165 -29.59 -18.39 -6.62
C GLY A 165 -29.29 -17.42 -7.75
N SER A 166 -30.15 -16.44 -8.04
CA SER A 166 -29.85 -15.36 -8.98
C SER A 166 -28.72 -14.46 -8.46
N THR A 167 -28.09 -13.72 -9.37
CA THR A 167 -27.01 -12.80 -9.04
C THR A 167 -27.56 -11.44 -8.63
N GLN A 168 -26.97 -10.85 -7.60
CA GLN A 168 -27.17 -9.47 -7.16
C GLN A 168 -25.89 -8.68 -7.40
N GLU A 169 -25.99 -7.50 -7.99
CA GLU A 169 -24.84 -6.61 -8.11
C GLU A 169 -24.48 -6.01 -6.74
N ILE A 170 -23.21 -6.17 -6.34
CA ILE A 170 -22.67 -5.66 -5.08
C ILE A 170 -21.40 -4.86 -5.36
N ASP A 171 -21.34 -3.63 -4.83
CA ASP A 171 -20.10 -2.86 -4.81
C ASP A 171 -19.13 -3.41 -3.77
N ILE A 172 -18.24 -4.32 -4.20
CA ILE A 172 -17.42 -5.11 -3.28
C ILE A 172 -16.37 -4.26 -2.57
N ILE A 173 -15.87 -3.19 -3.19
CA ILE A 173 -14.81 -2.38 -2.58
C ILE A 173 -15.30 -1.63 -1.34
N SER A 174 -16.57 -1.23 -1.31
CA SER A 174 -17.20 -0.61 -0.13
C SER A 174 -17.22 -1.58 1.06
N TRP A 175 -17.58 -2.84 0.81
CA TRP A 175 -17.57 -3.89 1.83
C TRP A 175 -16.15 -4.24 2.29
N MET A 176 -15.19 -4.32 1.37
CA MET A 176 -13.79 -4.54 1.72
C MET A 176 -13.26 -3.38 2.58
N ALA A 177 -13.54 -2.13 2.21
CA ALA A 177 -13.12 -0.96 2.98
C ALA A 177 -13.63 -0.98 4.42
N ARG A 178 -14.89 -1.38 4.63
CA ARG A 178 -15.48 -1.54 5.96
C ARG A 178 -14.79 -2.64 6.75
N GLY A 179 -14.66 -3.82 6.16
CA GLY A 179 -13.97 -4.97 6.75
C GLY A 179 -12.56 -4.60 7.18
N THR A 180 -11.72 -4.15 6.24
CA THR A 180 -10.30 -3.85 6.52
C THR A 180 -10.10 -2.81 7.63
N LEU A 181 -11.01 -1.83 7.73
CA LEU A 181 -10.92 -0.83 8.79
C LEU A 181 -11.23 -1.45 10.16
N GLU A 182 -12.23 -2.33 10.24
CA GLU A 182 -12.56 -3.07 11.46
C GLU A 182 -11.44 -4.05 11.85
N TYR A 183 -10.83 -4.70 10.85
CA TYR A 183 -9.67 -5.58 11.02
C TYR A 183 -8.51 -4.84 11.70
N VAL A 184 -8.09 -3.71 11.14
CA VAL A 184 -7.00 -2.93 11.73
C VAL A 184 -7.40 -2.38 13.10
N ALA A 185 -8.61 -1.87 13.25
CA ALA A 185 -9.11 -1.37 14.53
C ALA A 185 -9.07 -2.44 15.64
N ARG A 186 -9.58 -3.64 15.39
CA ARG A 186 -9.63 -4.70 16.39
C ARG A 186 -8.29 -5.39 16.60
N ALA A 187 -7.64 -5.82 15.53
CA ALA A 187 -6.41 -6.61 15.62
C ALA A 187 -5.19 -5.76 15.99
N VAL A 188 -5.11 -4.54 15.47
CA VAL A 188 -3.95 -3.68 15.70
C VAL A 188 -4.18 -2.79 16.91
N LEU A 189 -5.36 -2.17 17.04
CA LEU A 189 -5.61 -1.19 18.12
C LEU A 189 -6.42 -1.74 19.29
N GLY A 190 -7.06 -2.90 19.16
CA GLY A 190 -7.92 -3.46 20.20
C GLY A 190 -9.17 -2.63 20.47
N ILE A 191 -9.71 -1.96 19.45
CA ILE A 191 -10.95 -1.17 19.52
C ILE A 191 -11.95 -1.65 18.45
N THR A 192 -13.23 -1.42 18.68
CA THR A 192 -14.28 -1.59 17.65
C THR A 192 -14.60 -0.22 17.05
N LEU A 193 -14.71 -0.15 15.72
CA LEU A 193 -15.20 1.05 15.04
C LEU A 193 -16.62 0.85 14.52
N ASP A 194 -17.16 -0.37 14.65
CA ASP A 194 -18.49 -0.80 14.18
C ASP A 194 -18.72 -0.48 12.70
N THR A 195 -17.68 -0.57 11.86
CA THR A 195 -17.74 -0.11 10.46
C THR A 195 -18.62 -0.99 9.56
N LEU A 196 -18.87 -2.24 9.98
CA LEU A 196 -19.72 -3.20 9.29
C LEU A 196 -21.21 -2.85 9.41
N ASP A 197 -21.61 -2.14 10.48
CA ASP A 197 -22.98 -1.68 10.66
C ASP A 197 -23.20 -0.41 9.82
N THR A 198 -23.97 -0.53 8.74
CA THR A 198 -24.24 0.59 7.82
C THR A 198 -25.13 1.67 8.43
N THR A 199 -25.76 1.41 9.58
CA THR A 199 -26.61 2.39 10.28
C THR A 199 -25.82 3.29 11.24
N LYS A 200 -24.61 2.89 11.61
CA LYS A 200 -23.74 3.64 12.51
C LYS A 200 -22.75 4.51 11.75
N THR A 201 -22.44 5.66 12.32
CA THR A 201 -21.35 6.53 11.86
C THR A 201 -20.27 6.59 12.92
N ASN A 202 -19.02 6.68 12.50
CA ASN A 202 -17.88 6.81 13.39
C ASN A 202 -16.94 7.86 12.82
N ALA A 203 -16.89 9.00 13.49
CA ALA A 203 -16.15 10.17 13.01
C ALA A 203 -14.66 9.86 12.77
N HIS A 204 -14.05 8.98 13.58
CA HIS A 204 -12.66 8.57 13.39
C HIS A 204 -12.49 7.71 12.13
N ALA A 205 -13.40 6.76 11.91
CA ALA A 205 -13.42 5.94 10.70
C ALA A 205 -13.64 6.77 9.43
N ASP A 206 -14.55 7.74 9.49
CA ASP A 206 -14.83 8.68 8.40
C ASP A 206 -13.60 9.57 8.11
N ALA A 207 -12.94 10.06 9.15
CA ALA A 207 -11.73 10.86 9.03
C ALA A 207 -10.60 10.09 8.32
N ILE A 208 -10.33 8.84 8.74
CA ILE A 208 -9.30 7.99 8.12
C ILE A 208 -9.60 7.78 6.63
N ARG A 209 -10.85 7.41 6.27
CA ARG A 209 -11.26 7.21 4.87
C ARG A 209 -11.17 8.47 4.01
N ALA A 210 -11.29 9.64 4.62
CA ALA A 210 -11.26 10.92 3.92
C ALA A 210 -9.82 11.42 3.64
N VAL A 211 -8.81 10.96 4.39
CA VAL A 211 -7.42 11.48 4.33
C VAL A 211 -6.89 11.54 2.90
N ASN A 212 -6.83 10.40 2.20
CA ASN A 212 -6.17 10.35 0.89
C ASN A 212 -6.97 11.09 -0.18
N HIS A 213 -8.29 10.93 -0.20
CA HIS A 213 -9.15 11.65 -1.14
C HIS A 213 -9.03 13.17 -0.98
N THR A 214 -8.99 13.67 0.25
CA THR A 214 -8.88 15.11 0.54
C THR A 214 -7.45 15.62 0.27
N ALA A 215 -6.42 14.84 0.60
CA ALA A 215 -5.03 15.17 0.30
C ALA A 215 -4.73 15.24 -1.21
N LEU A 216 -5.32 14.35 -2.01
CA LEU A 216 -5.14 14.33 -3.48
C LEU A 216 -5.69 15.60 -4.15
N LYS A 217 -6.78 16.20 -3.63
CA LYS A 217 -7.34 17.45 -4.15
C LYS A 217 -6.37 18.63 -4.04
N ILE A 218 -5.41 18.58 -3.12
CA ILE A 218 -4.40 19.62 -2.89
C ILE A 218 -2.98 19.14 -3.19
N TYR A 219 -2.84 18.09 -4.01
CA TYR A 219 -1.55 17.49 -4.35
C TYR A 219 -0.50 18.52 -4.81
N TYR A 220 -0.91 19.52 -5.60
CA TYR A 220 -0.01 20.57 -6.08
C TYR A 220 0.49 21.54 -5.00
N LEU A 221 -0.15 21.58 -3.83
CA LEU A 221 0.34 22.35 -2.67
C LEU A 221 1.40 21.59 -1.87
N ARG A 222 1.44 20.26 -2.00
CA ARG A 222 2.32 19.37 -1.22
C ARG A 222 3.81 19.75 -1.32
N PRO A 223 4.37 20.11 -2.49
CA PRO A 223 5.77 20.54 -2.60
C PRO A 223 6.13 21.81 -1.80
N PHE A 224 5.15 22.63 -1.45
CA PHE A 224 5.36 23.85 -0.65
C PHE A 224 5.32 23.58 0.87
N VAL A 225 4.86 22.40 1.29
CA VAL A 225 4.75 22.03 2.72
C VAL A 225 6.07 22.16 3.46
N PRO A 226 7.23 21.69 2.94
CA PRO A 226 8.50 21.83 3.66
C PRO A 226 8.89 23.29 3.89
N PHE A 227 8.67 24.15 2.90
CA PHE A 227 8.89 25.57 3.06
C PHE A 227 8.00 26.14 4.17
N VAL A 228 6.71 25.82 4.14
CA VAL A 228 5.75 26.33 5.13
C VAL A 228 6.09 25.85 6.54
N MET A 229 6.44 24.59 6.71
CA MET A 229 6.78 24.03 8.03
C MET A 229 8.10 24.55 8.61
N ARG A 230 9.11 24.80 7.77
CA ARG A 230 10.42 25.31 8.22
C ARG A 230 10.39 26.78 8.60
N ASN A 231 9.51 27.58 7.99
CA ASN A 231 9.52 29.05 8.14
C ASN A 231 8.37 29.62 8.97
N PHE A 232 7.26 28.87 9.17
CA PHE A 232 6.09 29.37 9.92
C PHE A 232 5.80 28.53 11.18
N SER A 233 5.56 29.22 12.30
CA SER A 233 5.13 28.58 13.54
C SER A 233 3.76 27.91 13.40
N ARG A 234 3.38 27.04 14.36
CA ARG A 234 2.04 26.40 14.38
C ARG A 234 0.91 27.43 14.30
N TYR A 235 1.04 28.55 15.00
CA TYR A 235 0.07 29.66 14.97
C TYR A 235 -0.12 30.21 13.54
N TRP A 236 0.98 30.59 12.89
CA TRP A 236 0.93 31.18 11.55
C TRP A 236 0.47 30.18 10.49
N ARG A 237 0.84 28.91 10.61
CA ARG A 237 0.33 27.85 9.72
C ARG A 237 -1.19 27.74 9.80
N ASN A 238 -1.77 27.75 11.00
CA ASN A 238 -3.22 27.71 11.15
C ASN A 238 -3.90 28.98 10.61
N LYS A 239 -3.33 30.17 10.86
CA LYS A 239 -3.82 31.42 10.29
C LYS A 239 -3.78 31.44 8.76
N LEU A 240 -2.73 30.88 8.15
CA LEU A 240 -2.65 30.73 6.69
C LEU A 240 -3.80 29.87 6.15
N VAL A 241 -4.14 28.76 6.82
CA VAL A 241 -5.28 27.91 6.43
C VAL A 241 -6.62 28.66 6.59
N ASP A 242 -6.76 29.50 7.61
CA ASP A 242 -7.95 30.34 7.78
C ASP A 242 -8.09 31.38 6.65
N TRP A 243 -6.98 32.02 6.27
CA TRP A 243 -6.96 33.06 5.23
C TRP A 243 -7.11 32.52 3.81
N LEU A 244 -6.58 31.34 3.53
CA LEU A 244 -6.66 30.74 2.19
C LEU A 244 -8.08 30.17 1.95
N PRO A 245 -8.78 30.58 0.88
CA PRO A 245 -10.10 30.07 0.53
C PRO A 245 -10.00 28.72 -0.19
N ILE A 246 -9.34 27.74 0.42
CA ILE A 246 -9.12 26.39 -0.15
C ILE A 246 -9.86 25.37 0.73
N PRO A 247 -11.11 25.00 0.41
CA PRO A 247 -11.93 24.13 1.27
C PRO A 247 -11.26 22.80 1.63
N PRO A 248 -10.61 22.06 0.70
CA PRO A 248 -9.96 20.79 1.05
C PRO A 248 -8.79 20.96 2.03
N LEU A 249 -8.13 22.11 2.07
CA LEU A 249 -7.04 22.37 3.03
C LEU A 249 -7.59 22.55 4.45
N ARG A 250 -8.74 23.22 4.60
CA ARG A 250 -9.45 23.34 5.88
C ARG A 250 -9.98 21.99 6.32
N GLU A 251 -10.60 21.24 5.40
CA GLU A 251 -11.07 19.88 5.64
C GLU A 251 -9.94 18.97 6.15
N LEU A 252 -8.76 19.01 5.50
CA LEU A 252 -7.61 18.20 5.93
C LEU A 252 -7.09 18.59 7.32
N ARG A 253 -7.18 19.87 7.70
CA ARG A 253 -6.86 20.33 9.07
C ARG A 253 -7.84 19.77 10.09
N GLU A 254 -9.13 19.79 9.80
CA GLU A 254 -10.16 19.22 10.70
C GLU A 254 -10.00 17.71 10.84
N ILE A 255 -9.72 17.01 9.73
CA ILE A 255 -9.37 15.58 9.74
C ILE A 255 -8.18 15.34 10.67
N SER A 256 -7.08 16.08 10.50
CA SER A 256 -5.88 15.95 11.35
C SER A 256 -6.17 16.16 12.84
N TYR A 257 -6.98 17.17 13.18
CA TYR A 257 -7.38 17.41 14.57
C TYR A 257 -8.20 16.25 15.16
N LEU A 258 -9.12 15.70 14.38
CA LEU A 258 -9.96 14.57 14.80
C LEU A 258 -9.12 13.29 14.96
N LEU A 259 -8.17 13.04 14.06
CA LEU A 259 -7.23 11.91 14.17
C LEU A 259 -6.38 12.01 15.45
N ASP A 260 -5.76 13.17 15.73
CA ASP A 260 -4.98 13.39 16.95
C ASP A 260 -5.83 13.21 18.22
N LYS A 261 -7.04 13.79 18.25
CA LYS A 261 -7.96 13.66 19.38
C LYS A 261 -8.34 12.21 19.65
N SER A 262 -8.72 11.47 18.61
CA SER A 262 -9.11 10.06 18.72
C SER A 262 -7.94 9.19 19.14
N ALA A 263 -6.77 9.37 18.54
CA ALA A 263 -5.56 8.63 18.89
C ALA A 263 -5.16 8.84 20.36
N ARG A 264 -5.19 10.07 20.88
CA ARG A 264 -4.91 10.35 22.30
C ARG A 264 -5.93 9.70 23.24
N SER A 265 -7.21 9.68 22.85
CA SER A 265 -8.26 8.99 23.62
C SER A 265 -7.99 7.49 23.70
N ILE A 266 -7.62 6.86 22.58
CA ILE A 266 -7.27 5.43 22.51
C ILE A 266 -6.06 5.12 23.39
N ILE A 267 -4.99 5.93 23.32
CA ILE A 267 -3.80 5.76 24.17
C ILE A 267 -4.16 5.82 25.65
N ARG A 268 -4.93 6.84 26.05
CA ARG A 268 -5.35 7.01 27.45
C ARG A 268 -6.13 5.79 27.93
N GLN A 269 -7.09 5.32 27.15
CA GLN A 269 -7.88 4.14 27.51
C GLN A 269 -7.00 2.89 27.62
N LYS A 270 -6.10 2.67 26.67
CA LYS A 270 -5.20 1.50 26.68
C LYS A 270 -4.22 1.50 27.85
N LYS A 271 -3.68 2.66 28.23
CA LYS A 271 -2.82 2.76 29.42
C LYS A 271 -3.59 2.37 30.69
N LEU A 272 -4.82 2.86 30.84
CA LEU A 272 -5.69 2.48 31.97
C LEU A 272 -6.03 0.99 31.99
N GLU A 273 -6.27 0.37 30.83
CA GLU A 273 -6.52 -1.07 30.71
C GLU A 273 -5.30 -1.90 31.15
N ILE A 274 -4.09 -1.45 30.81
CA ILE A 274 -2.85 -2.14 31.17
C ILE A 274 -2.52 -1.99 32.66
N ASP A 275 -2.72 -0.80 33.23
CA ASP A 275 -2.43 -0.54 34.66
C ASP A 275 -3.40 -1.27 35.61
N GLY A 276 -4.60 -1.63 35.13
CA GLY A 276 -5.67 -2.22 35.95
C GLY A 276 -5.70 -3.75 36.02
N HIS A 277 -4.84 -4.48 35.31
CA HIS A 277 -4.87 -5.95 35.24
C HIS A 277 -3.48 -6.58 35.43
N ASP A 278 -3.28 -7.25 36.57
CA ASP A 278 -2.06 -8.02 36.91
C ASP A 278 -2.05 -9.47 36.35
N ASP A 279 -3.14 -9.94 35.73
CA ASP A 279 -3.21 -11.31 35.19
C ASP A 279 -2.88 -11.34 33.68
N PHE A 280 -1.64 -11.72 33.39
CA PHE A 280 -0.91 -11.39 32.16
C PHE A 280 -1.04 -12.40 30.99
N ASP A 281 -1.60 -13.59 31.20
CA ASP A 281 -1.57 -14.65 30.17
C ASP A 281 -2.75 -14.64 29.19
N GLY A 282 -3.86 -13.96 29.51
CA GLY A 282 -5.06 -13.88 28.65
C GLY A 282 -5.20 -12.62 27.79
N VAL A 283 -4.40 -11.57 28.05
CA VAL A 283 -4.58 -10.21 27.50
C VAL A 283 -3.53 -9.89 26.42
N ARG A 284 -3.37 -10.77 25.43
CA ARG A 284 -2.66 -10.44 24.17
C ARG A 284 -3.68 -10.36 23.02
N LYS A 285 -4.64 -9.45 23.14
CA LYS A 285 -5.75 -9.34 22.17
C LYS A 285 -5.39 -8.50 20.94
N ASP A 286 -4.47 -7.55 21.08
CA ASP A 286 -4.13 -6.60 20.01
C ASP A 286 -2.65 -6.19 20.00
N LEU A 287 -2.19 -5.68 18.85
CA LEU A 287 -0.80 -5.28 18.67
C LEU A 287 -0.40 -4.03 19.46
N MET A 288 -1.32 -3.09 19.67
CA MET A 288 -1.05 -1.84 20.40
C MET A 288 -0.70 -2.11 21.86
N THR A 289 -1.36 -3.08 22.48
CA THR A 289 -1.03 -3.54 23.83
C THR A 289 0.39 -4.10 23.90
N VAL A 290 0.82 -4.86 22.89
CA VAL A 290 2.21 -5.35 22.78
C VAL A 290 3.19 -4.18 22.65
N MET A 291 2.88 -3.20 21.79
CA MET A 291 3.73 -2.02 21.57
C MET A 291 3.83 -1.15 22.83
N LEU A 292 2.71 -0.86 23.50
CA LEU A 292 2.69 -0.04 24.72
C LEU A 292 3.49 -0.69 25.85
N ARG A 293 3.38 -2.02 26.02
CA ARG A 293 4.19 -2.76 27.00
C ARG A 293 5.67 -2.68 26.68
N ALA A 294 6.05 -2.97 25.43
CA ALA A 294 7.45 -2.85 24.99
C ALA A 294 7.98 -1.43 25.21
N ASN A 295 7.14 -0.41 24.98
CA ASN A 295 7.49 0.99 25.20
C ASN A 295 7.73 1.33 26.68
N MET A 296 6.90 0.81 27.58
CA MET A 296 7.04 1.03 29.02
C MET A 296 8.26 0.32 29.61
N SER A 297 8.60 -0.86 29.09
CA SER A 297 9.76 -1.64 29.54
C SER A 297 11.11 -1.17 28.97
N THR A 298 11.11 -0.16 28.11
CA THR A 298 12.30 0.39 27.45
C THR A 298 12.90 1.55 28.26
N SER A 299 14.21 1.80 28.11
CA SER A 299 14.90 2.93 28.75
C SER A 299 14.27 4.27 28.36
N ASP A 300 14.40 5.28 29.21
CA ASP A 300 13.78 6.60 28.98
C ASP A 300 14.22 7.23 27.63
N SER A 301 15.46 6.99 27.19
CA SER A 301 15.99 7.45 25.90
C SER A 301 15.33 6.78 24.69
N GLU A 302 14.95 5.51 24.81
CA GLU A 302 14.36 4.70 23.76
C GLU A 302 12.82 4.63 23.84
N ARG A 303 12.21 5.21 24.87
CA ARG A 303 10.75 5.30 25.02
C ARG A 303 10.14 6.29 24.01
N LEU A 304 9.05 5.87 23.36
CA LEU A 304 8.19 6.70 22.52
C LEU A 304 7.31 7.60 23.39
N THR A 305 7.20 8.86 22.96
CA THR A 305 6.31 9.85 23.57
C THR A 305 4.85 9.60 23.19
N ASP A 306 3.90 10.23 23.90
CA ASP A 306 2.48 10.14 23.58
C ASP A 306 2.15 10.72 22.19
N ASP A 307 2.92 11.71 21.72
CA ASP A 307 2.79 12.27 20.38
C ASP A 307 3.26 11.28 19.30
N GLU A 308 4.34 10.55 19.56
CA GLU A 308 4.83 9.49 18.66
C GLU A 308 3.86 8.30 18.64
N LEU A 309 3.35 7.89 19.80
CA LEU A 309 2.33 6.84 19.90
C LEU A 309 1.05 7.21 19.14
N ALA A 310 0.59 8.47 19.26
CA ALA A 310 -0.58 8.96 18.52
C ALA A 310 -0.33 8.92 17.01
N GLY A 311 0.89 9.31 16.59
CA GLY A 311 1.37 9.16 15.23
C GLY A 311 1.32 7.73 14.71
N GLN A 312 1.70 6.74 15.53
CA GLN A 312 1.63 5.33 15.13
C GLN A 312 0.20 4.84 14.95
N ILE A 313 -0.74 5.21 15.82
CA ILE A 313 -2.16 4.81 15.69
C ILE A 313 -2.71 5.25 14.33
N ASN A 314 -2.54 6.52 13.98
CA ASN A 314 -3.02 7.08 12.72
C ASN A 314 -2.32 6.45 11.52
N THR A 315 -1.02 6.22 11.62
CA THR A 315 -0.21 5.60 10.57
C THR A 315 -0.64 4.16 10.29
N LEU A 316 -0.89 3.37 11.34
CA LEU A 316 -1.29 1.97 11.22
C LEU A 316 -2.70 1.83 10.64
N LEU A 317 -3.64 2.68 11.06
CA LEU A 317 -5.00 2.72 10.48
C LEU A 317 -4.98 3.07 9.00
N LEU A 318 -4.33 4.18 8.63
CA LEU A 318 -4.27 4.61 7.24
C LEU A 318 -3.53 3.59 6.37
N GLY A 319 -2.37 3.11 6.83
CA GLY A 319 -1.50 2.22 6.06
C GLY A 319 -2.11 0.84 5.82
N GLY A 320 -2.78 0.27 6.83
CA GLY A 320 -3.38 -1.06 6.75
C GLY A 320 -4.73 -1.11 6.03
N GLN A 321 -5.49 0.00 6.02
CA GLN A 321 -6.85 -0.01 5.50
C GLN A 321 -6.90 0.08 3.96
N GLU A 322 -6.45 1.19 3.37
CA GLU A 322 -6.70 1.45 1.94
C GLU A 322 -5.93 0.50 1.01
N THR A 323 -4.71 0.10 1.40
CA THR A 323 -3.88 -0.82 0.61
C THR A 323 -4.50 -2.21 0.55
N THR A 324 -4.95 -2.74 1.69
CA THR A 324 -5.62 -4.04 1.76
C THR A 324 -7.00 -4.00 1.10
N THR A 325 -7.75 -2.89 1.23
CA THR A 325 -9.05 -2.69 0.56
C THR A 325 -8.93 -2.86 -0.95
N THR A 326 -7.98 -2.15 -1.56
CA THR A 326 -7.78 -2.16 -3.02
C THR A 326 -7.20 -3.48 -3.49
N ALA A 327 -6.34 -4.12 -2.70
CA ALA A 327 -5.83 -5.47 -2.97
C ALA A 327 -6.95 -6.52 -2.97
N LEU A 328 -7.81 -6.54 -1.95
CA LEU A 328 -8.96 -7.46 -1.87
C LEU A 328 -9.92 -7.28 -3.03
N ALA A 329 -10.30 -6.03 -3.32
CA ALA A 329 -11.17 -5.72 -4.45
C ALA A 329 -10.54 -6.17 -5.77
N ARG A 330 -9.21 -6.04 -5.92
CA ARG A 330 -8.50 -6.49 -7.12
C ARG A 330 -8.51 -8.01 -7.24
N ILE A 331 -8.23 -8.74 -6.15
CA ILE A 331 -8.24 -10.21 -6.15
C ILE A 331 -9.63 -10.72 -6.52
N LEU A 332 -10.69 -10.20 -5.88
CA LEU A 332 -12.06 -10.59 -6.18
C LEU A 332 -12.45 -10.26 -7.63
N TYR A 333 -12.02 -9.10 -8.15
CA TYR A 333 -12.21 -8.74 -9.56
C TYR A 333 -11.50 -9.72 -10.52
N MET A 334 -10.26 -10.11 -10.22
CA MET A 334 -9.52 -11.08 -11.04
C MET A 334 -10.19 -12.46 -11.01
N LEU A 335 -10.62 -12.92 -9.83
CA LEU A 335 -11.36 -14.17 -9.69
C LEU A 335 -12.72 -14.14 -10.41
N ALA A 336 -13.41 -12.99 -10.41
CA ALA A 336 -14.66 -12.81 -11.14
C ALA A 336 -14.47 -12.85 -12.67
N ARG A 337 -13.28 -12.47 -13.15
CA ARG A 337 -12.88 -12.51 -14.55
C ARG A 337 -12.38 -13.90 -14.99
N GLU A 338 -11.78 -14.66 -14.07
CA GLU A 338 -11.17 -15.97 -14.32
C GLU A 338 -11.92 -17.07 -13.55
N PRO A 339 -13.09 -17.55 -14.06
CA PRO A 339 -13.96 -18.47 -13.33
C PRO A 339 -13.29 -19.83 -13.00
N ASP A 340 -12.42 -20.33 -13.89
CA ASP A 340 -11.68 -21.57 -13.66
C ASP A 340 -10.72 -21.45 -12.46
N ALA A 341 -10.04 -20.30 -12.35
CA ALA A 341 -9.20 -20.01 -11.19
C ALA A 341 -10.05 -19.89 -9.91
N GLN A 342 -11.24 -19.28 -9.99
CA GLN A 342 -12.16 -19.20 -8.87
C GLN A 342 -12.65 -20.59 -8.41
N GLY A 343 -13.02 -21.47 -9.33
CA GLY A 343 -13.43 -22.85 -9.05
C GLY A 343 -12.31 -23.67 -8.40
N ARG A 344 -11.09 -23.61 -8.97
CA ARG A 344 -9.92 -24.30 -8.41
C ARG A 344 -9.57 -23.84 -7.00
N LEU A 345 -9.54 -22.53 -6.79
CA LEU A 345 -9.26 -21.95 -5.47
C LEU A 345 -10.34 -22.36 -4.46
N ARG A 346 -11.60 -22.32 -4.86
CA ARG A 346 -12.72 -22.75 -4.02
C ARG A 346 -12.60 -24.22 -3.61
N SER A 347 -12.23 -25.11 -4.53
CA SER A 347 -12.00 -26.52 -4.20
C SER A 347 -10.83 -26.73 -3.25
N GLU A 348 -9.71 -26.00 -3.42
CA GLU A 348 -8.59 -26.04 -2.47
C GLU A 348 -9.04 -25.65 -1.06
N ILE A 349 -9.78 -24.54 -0.93
CA ILE A 349 -10.27 -24.05 0.36
C ILE A 349 -11.26 -25.05 0.99
N ARG A 350 -12.20 -25.60 0.20
CA ARG A 350 -13.15 -26.62 0.67
C ARG A 350 -12.40 -27.83 1.24
N ASN A 351 -11.47 -28.37 0.46
CA ASN A 351 -10.70 -29.55 0.85
C ASN A 351 -9.89 -29.29 2.13
N ALA A 352 -9.30 -28.09 2.26
CA ALA A 352 -8.59 -27.70 3.47
C ALA A 352 -9.55 -27.65 4.67
N LYS A 353 -10.68 -26.95 4.56
CA LYS A 353 -11.63 -26.80 5.67
C LYS A 353 -12.27 -28.12 6.10
N GLN A 354 -12.58 -29.01 5.16
CA GLN A 354 -13.11 -30.34 5.45
C GLN A 354 -12.15 -31.22 6.25
N ARG A 355 -10.83 -31.02 6.13
CA ARG A 355 -9.85 -31.74 6.97
C ARG A 355 -9.86 -31.28 8.43
N PHE A 356 -10.41 -30.10 8.70
CA PHE A 356 -10.51 -29.50 10.03
C PHE A 356 -11.94 -29.47 10.57
N SER A 357 -12.95 -29.90 9.79
CA SER A 357 -14.32 -30.05 10.27
C SER A 357 -14.46 -31.31 11.11
N GLY A 358 -15.13 -31.22 12.26
CA GLY A 358 -15.61 -32.38 12.99
C GLY A 358 -16.79 -33.04 12.27
N ASP A 359 -17.15 -34.26 12.70
CA ASP A 359 -18.31 -34.97 12.17
C ASP A 359 -19.60 -34.14 12.38
N GLY A 360 -20.22 -33.71 11.28
CA GLY A 360 -21.48 -32.95 11.29
C GLY A 360 -21.35 -31.43 11.28
N ASP A 361 -20.13 -30.88 11.37
CA ASP A 361 -19.94 -29.42 11.30
C ASP A 361 -20.04 -28.91 9.85
N PRO A 362 -20.75 -27.80 9.59
CA PRO A 362 -20.78 -27.20 8.26
C PRO A 362 -19.40 -26.59 7.94
N TRP A 363 -18.66 -27.28 7.07
CA TRP A 363 -17.27 -26.95 6.70
C TRP A 363 -17.08 -25.48 6.27
N GLN A 364 -18.11 -24.82 5.73
CA GLN A 364 -18.07 -23.42 5.30
C GLN A 364 -17.74 -22.43 6.43
N HIS A 365 -18.10 -22.77 7.68
CA HIS A 365 -17.88 -21.95 8.87
C HIS A 365 -16.59 -22.32 9.63
N ILE A 366 -15.88 -23.35 9.19
CA ILE A 366 -14.61 -23.75 9.83
C ILE A 366 -13.52 -22.73 9.50
N GLY A 367 -12.93 -22.16 10.55
CA GLY A 367 -11.73 -21.34 10.49
C GLY A 367 -10.49 -22.23 10.36
N LEU A 368 -9.55 -21.84 9.51
CA LEU A 368 -8.28 -22.56 9.35
C LEU A 368 -7.24 -22.02 10.35
N PRO A 369 -6.40 -22.88 10.95
CA PRO A 369 -5.23 -22.41 11.69
C PRO A 369 -4.31 -21.56 10.81
N TYR A 370 -3.60 -20.60 11.42
CA TYR A 370 -2.73 -19.67 10.68
C TYR A 370 -1.77 -20.36 9.72
N ASP A 371 -1.03 -21.36 10.21
CA ASP A 371 0.00 -22.04 9.41
C ASP A 371 -0.61 -22.83 8.24
N VAL A 372 -1.88 -23.23 8.33
CA VAL A 372 -2.60 -23.90 7.24
C VAL A 372 -3.08 -22.86 6.24
N LEU A 373 -3.74 -21.79 6.71
CA LEU A 373 -4.30 -20.74 5.87
C LEU A 373 -3.24 -20.09 4.98
N VAL A 374 -2.10 -19.72 5.56
CA VAL A 374 -1.05 -19.01 4.81
C VAL A 374 -0.25 -19.91 3.88
N ASP A 375 -0.37 -21.23 4.05
CA ASP A 375 0.36 -22.24 3.28
C ASP A 375 -0.50 -22.96 2.23
N LEU A 376 -1.76 -22.57 2.06
CA LEU A 376 -2.58 -23.01 0.92
C LEU A 376 -1.91 -22.62 -0.41
N PRO A 377 -1.45 -23.58 -1.23
CA PRO A 377 -0.58 -23.28 -2.38
C PRO A 377 -1.22 -22.37 -3.41
N TYR A 378 -2.44 -22.66 -3.84
CA TYR A 378 -3.11 -21.90 -4.90
C TYR A 378 -3.63 -20.56 -4.39
N LEU A 379 -4.13 -20.49 -3.15
CA LEU A 379 -4.45 -19.22 -2.50
C LEU A 379 -3.24 -18.29 -2.40
N ASP A 380 -2.08 -18.81 -1.99
CA ASP A 380 -0.83 -18.04 -1.95
C ASP A 380 -0.43 -17.57 -3.35
N ALA A 381 -0.50 -18.45 -4.35
CA ALA A 381 -0.21 -18.14 -5.74
C ALA A 381 -1.10 -17.00 -6.30
N ILE A 382 -2.40 -17.03 -6.01
CA ILE A 382 -3.37 -16.00 -6.41
C ILE A 382 -3.02 -14.66 -5.78
N VAL A 383 -2.71 -14.63 -4.48
CA VAL A 383 -2.35 -13.42 -3.75
C VAL A 383 -1.04 -12.84 -4.28
N ARG A 384 0.00 -13.68 -4.45
CA ARG A 384 1.31 -13.24 -4.96
C ARG A 384 1.24 -12.72 -6.37
N GLU A 385 0.57 -13.44 -7.28
CA GLU A 385 0.48 -13.00 -8.67
C GLU A 385 -0.33 -11.72 -8.81
N THR A 386 -1.38 -11.57 -8.01
CA THR A 386 -2.16 -10.33 -7.99
C THR A 386 -1.34 -9.17 -7.44
N PHE A 387 -0.57 -9.36 -6.37
CA PHE A 387 0.32 -8.31 -5.84
C PHE A 387 1.46 -7.96 -6.78
N ARG A 388 1.99 -8.93 -7.53
CA ARG A 388 3.02 -8.69 -8.53
C ARG A 388 2.47 -7.81 -9.65
N MET A 389 1.37 -8.24 -10.27
CA MET A 389 0.75 -7.55 -11.41
C MET A 389 0.09 -6.22 -11.03
N TYR A 390 -0.52 -6.17 -9.85
CA TYR A 390 -1.37 -5.04 -9.44
C TYR A 390 -1.01 -4.56 -8.03
N PRO A 391 0.22 -4.04 -7.82
CA PRO A 391 0.64 -3.55 -6.52
C PRO A 391 -0.18 -2.31 -6.11
N PRO A 392 -0.84 -2.29 -4.93
CA PRO A 392 -1.68 -1.15 -4.51
C PRO A 392 -0.97 0.20 -4.67
N THR A 393 0.30 0.26 -4.25
CA THR A 393 1.20 1.39 -4.49
C THR A 393 2.17 1.06 -5.62
N ASN A 394 2.11 1.82 -6.72
CA ASN A 394 2.90 1.55 -7.93
C ASN A 394 4.20 2.36 -8.02
N MET A 395 4.35 3.42 -7.24
CA MET A 395 5.55 4.26 -7.20
C MET A 395 5.79 4.85 -5.82
N LEU A 396 7.05 5.01 -5.45
CA LEU A 396 7.48 5.73 -4.26
C LEU A 396 8.63 6.69 -4.59
N ASN A 397 8.91 7.66 -3.72
CA ASN A 397 9.90 8.69 -3.99
C ASN A 397 11.07 8.60 -3.01
N ARG A 398 12.27 8.91 -3.50
CA ARG A 398 13.46 9.17 -2.70
C ARG A 398 14.09 10.49 -3.14
N THR A 399 14.91 11.07 -2.28
CA THR A 399 15.83 12.15 -2.63
C THR A 399 17.25 11.66 -2.35
N CYS A 400 18.11 11.71 -3.35
CA CYS A 400 19.54 11.49 -3.19
C CYS A 400 20.12 12.66 -2.40
N THR A 401 20.75 12.45 -1.25
CA THR A 401 21.18 13.52 -0.34
C THR A 401 22.60 14.01 -0.60
N ARG A 402 23.44 13.19 -1.24
CA ARG A 402 24.82 13.47 -1.64
C ARG A 402 25.08 12.93 -3.04
N ASP A 403 26.07 13.48 -3.74
CA ASP A 403 26.47 12.97 -5.05
C ASP A 403 26.82 11.48 -4.94
N ALA A 404 26.26 10.68 -5.85
CA ALA A 404 26.39 9.23 -5.82
C ALA A 404 26.47 8.65 -7.23
N VAL A 405 26.98 7.42 -7.33
CA VAL A 405 26.95 6.63 -8.57
C VAL A 405 26.02 5.45 -8.37
N LEU A 406 24.99 5.37 -9.21
CA LEU A 406 23.98 4.32 -9.17
C LEU A 406 24.34 3.23 -10.20
N PRO A 407 24.82 2.05 -9.77
CA PRO A 407 25.13 0.96 -10.69
C PRO A 407 23.85 0.26 -11.15
N LEU A 408 23.88 -0.27 -12.37
CA LEU A 408 22.74 -0.90 -13.03
C LEU A 408 23.00 -2.39 -13.27
N GLN A 409 21.93 -3.17 -13.21
CA GLN A 409 21.93 -4.59 -13.60
C GLN A 409 21.91 -4.70 -15.12
N PHE A 410 21.06 -3.90 -15.75
CA PHE A 410 20.91 -3.90 -17.19
C PHE A 410 21.40 -2.57 -17.79
N PRO A 411 22.12 -2.60 -18.93
CA PRO A 411 22.51 -1.37 -19.60
C PRO A 411 21.29 -0.51 -19.97
N VAL A 412 21.44 0.81 -19.85
CA VAL A 412 20.46 1.80 -20.33
C VAL A 412 21.12 2.73 -21.34
N ARG A 413 20.32 3.35 -22.21
CA ARG A 413 20.83 4.28 -23.22
C ARG A 413 21.03 5.68 -22.63
N SER A 414 22.15 6.29 -22.98
CA SER A 414 22.38 7.71 -22.73
C SER A 414 21.56 8.57 -23.68
N ALA A 415 21.51 9.88 -23.42
CA ALA A 415 20.90 10.83 -24.36
C ALA A 415 21.63 10.90 -25.72
N THR A 416 22.91 10.51 -25.78
CA THR A 416 23.70 10.39 -27.02
C THR A 416 23.57 9.02 -27.67
N GLY A 417 22.87 8.07 -27.04
CA GLY A 417 22.61 6.72 -27.55
C GLY A 417 23.59 5.65 -27.09
N GLU A 418 24.63 6.02 -26.32
CA GLU A 418 25.64 5.11 -25.75
C GLU A 418 25.06 4.25 -24.63
N GLU A 419 25.56 3.02 -24.46
CA GLU A 419 25.16 2.16 -23.36
C GLU A 419 25.89 2.52 -22.06
N MET A 420 25.13 2.63 -20.96
CA MET A 420 25.64 2.93 -19.64
C MET A 420 25.21 1.84 -18.65
N ILE A 421 26.15 1.41 -17.81
CA ILE A 421 25.91 0.45 -16.71
C ILE A 421 25.94 1.11 -15.33
N ALA A 422 26.14 2.43 -15.28
CA ALA A 422 26.13 3.23 -14.07
C ALA A 422 25.72 4.67 -14.40
N ILE A 423 25.05 5.34 -13.45
CA ILE A 423 24.56 6.72 -13.62
C ILE A 423 25.09 7.57 -12.46
N HIS A 424 25.67 8.73 -12.77
CA HIS A 424 25.93 9.75 -11.76
C HIS A 424 24.63 10.43 -11.34
N VAL A 425 24.36 10.45 -10.04
CA VAL A 425 23.15 11.02 -9.43
C VAL A 425 23.59 12.19 -8.53
N PRO A 426 23.39 13.45 -8.98
CA PRO A 426 23.72 14.62 -8.17
C PRO A 426 22.90 14.70 -6.88
N ALA A 427 23.46 15.30 -5.84
CA ALA A 427 22.79 15.61 -4.60
C ALA A 427 21.51 16.44 -4.82
N GLY A 428 20.46 16.06 -4.11
CA GLY A 428 19.10 16.59 -4.19
C GLY A 428 18.31 16.14 -5.42
N THR A 429 18.77 15.14 -6.17
CA THR A 429 17.97 14.51 -7.25
C THR A 429 16.82 13.71 -6.66
N ASN A 430 15.60 13.91 -7.15
CA ASN A 430 14.46 13.06 -6.81
C ASN A 430 14.46 11.79 -7.66
N ILE A 431 14.20 10.67 -7.01
CA ILE A 431 14.12 9.35 -7.61
C ILE A 431 12.71 8.80 -7.39
N ILE A 432 12.05 8.39 -8.46
CA ILE A 432 10.78 7.68 -8.47
C ILE A 432 11.08 6.20 -8.61
N ILE A 433 10.93 5.45 -7.52
CA ILE A 433 10.98 3.98 -7.54
C ILE A 433 9.71 3.50 -8.24
N SER A 434 9.85 2.78 -9.35
CA SER A 434 8.74 2.18 -10.07
C SER A 434 8.55 0.73 -9.65
N VAL A 435 7.64 0.52 -8.69
CA VAL A 435 7.22 -0.83 -8.27
C VAL A 435 6.59 -1.56 -9.45
N LEU A 436 5.76 -0.85 -10.22
CA LEU A 436 5.10 -1.42 -11.38
C LEU A 436 6.09 -1.90 -12.45
N GLY A 437 7.05 -1.05 -12.83
CA GLY A 437 8.07 -1.42 -13.81
C GLY A 437 8.92 -2.61 -13.32
N SER A 438 9.21 -2.66 -12.01
CA SER A 438 9.98 -3.75 -11.41
C SER A 438 9.25 -5.09 -11.48
N ASN A 439 7.96 -5.08 -11.17
CA ASN A 439 7.17 -6.31 -11.12
C ASN A 439 6.79 -6.86 -12.50
N HIS A 440 6.94 -6.06 -13.56
CA HIS A 440 6.66 -6.42 -14.96
C HIS A 440 7.93 -6.56 -15.81
N GLU A 441 9.12 -6.49 -15.20
CA GLU A 441 10.39 -6.58 -15.92
C GLU A 441 10.58 -7.98 -16.53
N LYS A 442 10.44 -8.09 -17.85
CA LYS A 442 10.51 -9.36 -18.58
C LYS A 442 11.84 -10.09 -18.42
N ARG A 443 12.94 -9.34 -18.27
CA ARG A 443 14.28 -9.92 -18.05
C ARG A 443 14.40 -10.64 -16.71
N VAL A 444 13.53 -10.32 -15.74
CA VAL A 444 13.49 -10.95 -14.41
C VAL A 444 12.33 -11.94 -14.31
N TRP A 445 11.14 -11.57 -14.80
CA TRP A 445 9.90 -12.34 -14.62
C TRP A 445 9.54 -13.28 -15.78
N GLY A 446 10.18 -13.15 -16.95
CA GLY A 446 9.84 -13.90 -18.15
C GLY A 446 9.05 -13.07 -19.17
N GLU A 447 8.84 -13.60 -20.39
CA GLU A 447 8.08 -12.88 -21.43
C GLU A 447 6.61 -12.66 -21.06
N ASP A 448 6.06 -13.57 -20.28
CA ASP A 448 4.73 -13.53 -19.69
C ASP A 448 4.63 -12.62 -18.45
N ALA A 449 5.61 -11.74 -18.20
CA ALA A 449 5.63 -10.87 -17.01
C ALA A 449 4.37 -9.98 -16.89
N SER A 450 3.68 -9.70 -17.99
CA SER A 450 2.43 -8.92 -17.98
C SER A 450 1.17 -9.77 -18.10
N GLU A 451 1.28 -11.08 -17.92
CA GLU A 451 0.16 -12.02 -17.84
C GLU A 451 -0.10 -12.40 -16.38
N TRP A 452 -1.37 -12.37 -15.98
CA TRP A 452 -1.76 -12.83 -14.64
C TRP A 452 -1.85 -14.36 -14.66
N ARG A 453 -0.81 -15.02 -14.16
CA ARG A 453 -0.72 -16.50 -14.10
C ARG A 453 -0.35 -16.97 -12.70
N PRO A 454 -1.32 -17.34 -11.86
CA PRO A 454 -1.06 -17.86 -10.52
C PRO A 454 -0.10 -19.07 -10.52
N ASP A 455 -0.23 -19.98 -11.48
CA ASP A 455 0.64 -21.16 -11.62
C ASP A 455 2.14 -20.86 -11.72
N ARG A 456 2.53 -19.61 -11.97
CA ARG A 456 3.93 -19.15 -11.85
C ARG A 456 4.55 -19.51 -10.49
N TRP A 457 3.74 -19.51 -9.44
CA TRP A 457 4.18 -19.71 -8.06
C TRP A 457 4.15 -21.19 -7.62
N LEU A 458 3.83 -22.11 -8.53
CA LEU A 458 3.62 -23.53 -8.24
C LEU A 458 4.56 -24.41 -9.06
N ASN A 459 5.11 -25.45 -8.42
CA ASN A 459 5.84 -26.49 -9.12
C ASN A 459 4.89 -27.39 -9.94
N THR A 460 5.44 -28.34 -10.68
CA THR A 460 4.67 -29.28 -11.52
C THR A 460 3.69 -30.15 -10.74
N ASN A 461 3.87 -30.29 -9.42
CA ASN A 461 2.99 -31.03 -8.52
C ASN A 461 1.87 -30.16 -7.95
N GLY A 462 1.81 -28.88 -8.32
CA GLY A 462 0.87 -27.92 -7.75
C GLY A 462 1.24 -27.45 -6.34
N GLU A 463 2.45 -27.76 -5.87
CA GLU A 463 2.95 -27.31 -4.57
C GLU A 463 3.63 -25.95 -4.74
N ARG A 464 3.61 -25.16 -3.66
CA ARG A 464 4.23 -23.84 -3.65
C ARG A 464 5.75 -23.92 -3.88
N MET A 465 6.26 -23.08 -4.77
CA MET A 465 7.71 -22.95 -4.94
C MET A 465 8.32 -22.12 -3.79
N GLY A 466 9.37 -22.65 -3.16
CA GLY A 466 10.31 -21.82 -2.39
C GLY A 466 10.03 -21.57 -0.90
N TYR A 467 9.23 -22.37 -0.20
CA TYR A 467 9.12 -22.20 1.26
C TYR A 467 10.42 -22.61 1.99
N GLY A 468 10.92 -21.75 2.89
CA GLY A 468 12.02 -22.07 3.82
C GLY A 468 13.46 -21.69 3.40
N LYS A 469 13.69 -21.19 2.18
CA LYS A 469 15.03 -20.79 1.68
C LYS A 469 15.24 -19.28 1.51
N GLY A 470 14.73 -18.45 2.44
CA GLY A 470 14.97 -16.99 2.42
C GLY A 470 14.20 -16.21 1.32
N VAL A 471 13.15 -16.78 0.74
CA VAL A 471 12.37 -16.14 -0.34
C VAL A 471 11.54 -14.95 0.15
N ASP A 472 10.88 -15.13 1.30
CA ASP A 472 10.32 -14.02 2.06
C ASP A 472 11.28 -13.70 3.19
N LEU A 473 11.84 -12.50 3.16
CA LEU A 473 12.84 -12.09 4.15
C LEU A 473 12.13 -11.87 5.48
N ALA A 474 12.68 -12.44 6.56
CA ALA A 474 12.26 -12.01 7.89
C ALA A 474 12.64 -10.54 8.09
N PHE A 475 11.97 -9.89 9.04
CA PHE A 475 12.30 -8.52 9.39
C PHE A 475 13.79 -8.43 9.77
N GLU A 476 14.53 -7.47 9.21
CA GLU A 476 16.00 -7.29 9.38
C GLU A 476 16.91 -8.40 8.83
N GLN A 477 16.40 -9.36 8.06
CA GLN A 477 17.28 -10.23 7.28
C GLN A 477 17.83 -9.49 6.06
N ASP A 478 19.13 -9.26 6.06
CA ASP A 478 19.86 -8.84 4.87
C ASP A 478 19.64 -9.87 3.75
N SER A 479 19.55 -9.37 2.52
CA SER A 479 19.18 -10.07 1.28
C SER A 479 20.06 -11.26 0.88
N ALA A 480 20.90 -11.79 1.77
CA ALA A 480 21.67 -13.01 1.59
C ALA A 480 20.80 -14.28 1.58
N ALA A 481 19.55 -14.18 1.10
CA ALA A 481 18.83 -15.35 0.64
C ALA A 481 19.64 -15.96 -0.49
N GLN A 482 20.02 -17.22 -0.33
CA GLN A 482 20.77 -17.99 -1.30
C GLN A 482 20.10 -17.85 -2.68
N ASP A 483 20.90 -17.64 -3.72
CA ASP A 483 20.43 -17.62 -5.11
C ASP A 483 19.85 -19.00 -5.46
N VAL A 484 18.58 -19.23 -5.12
CA VAL A 484 17.87 -20.43 -5.51
C VAL A 484 17.35 -20.19 -6.92
N GLU A 485 18.16 -20.62 -7.89
CA GLU A 485 17.79 -20.64 -9.30
C GLU A 485 16.47 -21.40 -9.50
N GLY A 486 15.56 -20.84 -10.30
CA GLY A 486 14.23 -21.42 -10.54
C GLY A 486 13.08 -20.84 -9.71
N LEU A 487 13.34 -19.92 -8.78
CA LEU A 487 12.26 -19.19 -8.09
C LEU A 487 11.65 -18.09 -8.99
N PRO A 488 10.32 -17.86 -8.92
CA PRO A 488 9.71 -16.71 -9.58
C PRO A 488 10.35 -15.40 -9.14
N GLY A 489 10.66 -14.53 -10.11
CA GLY A 489 11.34 -13.25 -9.85
C GLY A 489 12.85 -13.37 -9.65
N CYS A 490 13.43 -14.55 -9.87
CA CYS A 490 14.87 -14.80 -9.90
C CYS A 490 15.26 -15.43 -11.25
N ARG A 491 16.04 -14.72 -12.08
CA ARG A 491 16.49 -15.22 -13.39
C ARG A 491 17.94 -14.85 -13.64
N ASN A 492 18.77 -15.82 -14.02
CA ASN A 492 20.20 -15.62 -14.28
C ASN A 492 20.95 -14.93 -13.11
N GLY A 493 20.63 -15.29 -11.86
CA GLY A 493 21.18 -14.64 -10.66
C GLY A 493 20.69 -13.22 -10.40
N VAL A 494 19.72 -12.71 -11.17
CA VAL A 494 19.12 -11.39 -10.97
C VAL A 494 17.83 -11.52 -10.19
N ARG A 495 17.69 -10.72 -9.12
CA ARG A 495 16.48 -10.61 -8.30
C ARG A 495 16.30 -9.20 -7.74
N TYR A 496 15.06 -8.84 -7.43
CA TYR A 496 14.76 -7.59 -6.73
C TYR A 496 14.96 -7.72 -5.20
N PRO A 497 15.27 -6.61 -4.50
CA PRO A 497 15.45 -6.60 -3.04
C PRO A 497 14.14 -6.66 -2.23
N GLY A 498 13.03 -7.02 -2.87
CA GLY A 498 11.71 -7.04 -2.26
C GLY A 498 11.61 -8.06 -1.12
N VAL A 499 10.94 -7.70 -0.02
CA VAL A 499 10.82 -8.58 1.16
C VAL A 499 9.85 -9.75 0.99
N TYR A 500 9.05 -9.75 -0.07
CA TYR A 500 8.00 -10.73 -0.31
C TYR A 500 8.10 -11.21 -1.76
N GLY A 501 8.45 -12.48 -1.96
CA GLY A 501 8.52 -13.13 -3.28
C GLY A 501 9.41 -12.45 -4.31
N SER A 502 10.51 -11.80 -3.90
CA SER A 502 11.39 -11.01 -4.78
C SER A 502 10.62 -10.00 -5.66
N MET A 503 9.47 -9.50 -5.22
CA MET A 503 8.71 -8.44 -5.88
C MET A 503 8.71 -7.16 -5.05
N MET A 504 8.58 -6.02 -5.72
CA MET A 504 8.74 -4.70 -5.09
C MET A 504 7.49 -4.18 -4.39
N THR A 505 6.39 -4.95 -4.37
CA THR A 505 5.07 -4.54 -3.83
C THR A 505 5.13 -4.10 -2.37
N PHE A 506 5.97 -4.74 -1.56
CA PHE A 506 6.22 -4.38 -0.16
C PHE A 506 7.58 -3.72 0.07
N LEU A 507 8.25 -3.29 -1.00
CA LEU A 507 9.61 -2.73 -1.00
C LEU A 507 10.68 -3.65 -0.39
N GLY A 508 11.89 -3.10 -0.24
CA GLY A 508 13.06 -3.75 0.34
C GLY A 508 13.75 -2.88 1.39
N GLY A 509 14.65 -3.48 2.16
CA GLY A 509 15.52 -2.81 3.13
C GLY A 509 14.80 -2.20 4.33
N GLY A 510 15.45 -1.24 5.00
CA GLY A 510 14.96 -0.65 6.25
C GLY A 510 13.62 0.09 6.14
N ARG A 511 13.14 0.37 4.92
CA ARG A 511 11.85 1.02 4.63
C ARG A 511 10.77 0.06 4.10
N ALA A 512 11.03 -1.24 4.05
CA ALA A 512 10.04 -2.24 3.61
C ALA A 512 8.77 -2.23 4.48
N CYS A 513 7.64 -2.65 3.94
CA CYS A 513 6.36 -2.65 4.66
C CYS A 513 6.43 -3.52 5.94
N ILE A 514 6.14 -2.94 7.11
CA ILE A 514 6.07 -3.70 8.38
C ILE A 514 4.88 -4.65 8.42
N GLY A 515 3.79 -4.28 7.75
CA GLY A 515 2.49 -4.93 7.87
C GLY A 515 2.24 -6.03 6.84
N PHE A 516 3.23 -6.42 6.02
CA PHE A 516 2.95 -7.30 4.87
C PHE A 516 2.39 -8.67 5.28
N LYS A 517 2.90 -9.26 6.38
CA LYS A 517 2.37 -10.54 6.91
C LYS A 517 0.97 -10.41 7.47
N PHE A 518 0.66 -9.26 8.09
CA PHE A 518 -0.67 -8.96 8.58
C PHE A 518 -1.66 -8.83 7.41
N ALA A 519 -1.28 -8.05 6.38
CA ALA A 519 -2.08 -7.88 5.17
C ALA A 519 -2.28 -9.21 4.42
N GLU A 520 -1.23 -10.04 4.30
CA GLU A 520 -1.33 -11.37 3.69
C GLU A 520 -2.31 -12.27 4.46
N MET A 521 -2.18 -12.34 5.78
CA MET A 521 -3.09 -13.11 6.64
C MET A 521 -4.52 -12.64 6.50
N GLU A 522 -4.77 -11.33 6.60
CA GLU A 522 -6.09 -10.72 6.44
C GLU A 522 -6.69 -11.05 5.07
N ILE A 523 -5.92 -10.87 3.99
CA ILE A 523 -6.38 -11.13 2.63
C ILE A 523 -6.76 -12.60 2.47
N LYS A 524 -5.88 -13.52 2.86
CA LYS A 524 -6.13 -14.96 2.76
C LYS A 524 -7.35 -15.37 3.57
N GLN A 525 -7.53 -14.80 4.76
CA GLN A 525 -8.69 -15.04 5.60
C GLN A 525 -9.98 -14.55 4.93
N VAL A 526 -10.00 -13.33 4.40
CA VAL A 526 -11.16 -12.77 3.71
C VAL A 526 -11.53 -13.59 2.47
N ILE A 527 -10.56 -13.90 1.62
CA ILE A 527 -10.79 -14.68 0.39
C ILE A 527 -11.29 -16.09 0.73
N SER A 528 -10.66 -16.76 1.71
CA SER A 528 -11.05 -18.12 2.10
C SER A 528 -12.46 -18.19 2.71
N THR A 529 -12.92 -17.17 3.41
CA THR A 529 -14.30 -17.13 3.92
C THR A 529 -15.31 -16.77 2.83
N LEU A 530 -15.04 -15.72 2.03
CA LEU A 530 -15.99 -15.26 1.02
C LEU A 530 -16.21 -16.29 -0.09
N LEU A 531 -15.16 -16.92 -0.62
CA LEU A 531 -15.29 -17.90 -1.71
C LEU A 531 -16.02 -19.19 -1.29
N CYS A 532 -16.10 -19.49 0.01
CA CYS A 532 -16.90 -20.61 0.51
C CYS A 532 -18.41 -20.36 0.37
N ARG A 533 -18.83 -19.09 0.43
CA ARG A 533 -20.25 -18.71 0.49
C ARG A 533 -20.74 -18.05 -0.79
N MET A 534 -19.84 -17.39 -1.52
CA MET A 534 -20.17 -16.55 -2.66
C MET A 534 -19.39 -16.92 -3.93
N HIS A 535 -20.10 -16.83 -5.04
CA HIS A 535 -19.54 -16.86 -6.38
C HIS A 535 -19.57 -15.44 -6.95
N PHE A 536 -18.45 -15.01 -7.53
CA PHE A 536 -18.27 -13.68 -8.10
C PHE A 536 -18.19 -13.74 -9.62
N SER A 537 -18.82 -12.79 -10.30
CA SER A 537 -18.77 -12.63 -11.75
C SER A 537 -18.74 -11.14 -12.12
N LEU A 538 -18.23 -10.82 -13.31
CA LEU A 538 -18.29 -9.46 -13.82
C LEU A 538 -19.74 -9.02 -14.08
N PRO A 539 -20.07 -7.72 -13.95
CA PRO A 539 -21.41 -7.21 -14.23
C PRO A 539 -21.93 -7.63 -15.61
N SER A 540 -23.08 -8.31 -15.60
CA SER A 540 -23.74 -8.85 -16.79
C SER A 540 -24.80 -7.91 -17.34
N ALA A 541 -25.39 -7.07 -16.49
CA ALA A 541 -26.45 -6.14 -16.83
C ALA A 541 -26.03 -5.11 -17.91
N VAL A 542 -26.97 -4.82 -18.81
CA VAL A 542 -26.82 -3.81 -19.86
C VAL A 542 -27.81 -2.66 -19.66
N ASN A 543 -27.42 -1.44 -20.06
CA ASN A 543 -28.36 -0.33 -20.12
C ASN A 543 -29.28 -0.40 -21.34
N ALA A 544 -30.17 0.60 -21.48
CA ALA A 544 -31.09 0.73 -22.62
C ALA A 544 -30.42 0.72 -24.01
N ASN A 545 -29.12 1.01 -24.08
CA ASN A 545 -28.34 1.03 -25.32
C ASN A 545 -27.52 -0.26 -25.52
N GLY A 546 -27.73 -1.30 -24.70
CA GLY A 546 -27.02 -2.57 -24.79
C GLY A 546 -25.57 -2.55 -24.29
N VAL A 547 -25.15 -1.47 -23.62
CA VAL A 547 -23.77 -1.32 -23.11
C VAL A 547 -23.67 -1.96 -21.72
N LYS A 548 -22.63 -2.77 -21.48
CA LYS A 548 -22.32 -3.34 -20.16
C LYS A 548 -21.55 -2.34 -19.29
N LYS A 549 -21.58 -2.52 -17.97
CA LYS A 549 -20.68 -1.80 -17.05
C LYS A 549 -19.23 -2.22 -17.31
N GLU A 550 -18.37 -1.24 -17.57
CA GLU A 550 -16.92 -1.46 -17.66
C GLU A 550 -16.25 -0.95 -16.38
N ILE A 551 -15.65 -1.86 -15.63
CA ILE A 551 -14.82 -1.55 -14.48
C ILE A 551 -13.42 -1.23 -15.00
N TYR A 552 -12.98 -0.01 -14.75
CA TYR A 552 -11.66 0.47 -15.09
C TYR A 552 -10.85 0.74 -13.83
N TRP A 553 -9.58 0.37 -13.85
CA TRP A 553 -8.70 0.56 -12.71
C TRP A 553 -7.79 1.75 -12.92
N ARG A 554 -8.25 2.88 -12.40
CA ARG A 554 -7.51 4.13 -12.47
C ARG A 554 -6.34 4.10 -11.50
N MET A 555 -5.26 4.77 -11.89
CA MET A 555 -4.08 4.94 -11.07
C MET A 555 -3.97 6.40 -10.62
N ASP A 556 -4.25 6.67 -9.35
CA ASP A 556 -4.18 8.00 -8.72
C ASP A 556 -3.44 7.89 -7.37
N GLY A 557 -2.14 7.60 -7.41
CA GLY A 557 -1.34 7.25 -6.22
C GLY A 557 -1.55 5.80 -5.79
N LEU A 558 -2.79 5.43 -5.45
CA LEU A 558 -3.24 4.04 -5.32
C LEU A 558 -3.96 3.57 -6.60
N GLN A 559 -4.06 2.25 -6.76
CA GLN A 559 -4.93 1.67 -7.78
C GLN A 559 -6.37 1.59 -7.27
N VAL A 560 -7.29 2.28 -7.94
CA VAL A 560 -8.69 2.32 -7.53
C VAL A 560 -9.62 1.92 -8.69
N PRO A 561 -10.60 1.04 -8.46
CA PRO A 561 -11.59 0.70 -9.46
C PRO A 561 -12.62 1.82 -9.56
N VAL A 562 -12.99 2.16 -10.78
CA VAL A 562 -14.05 3.12 -11.14
C VAL A 562 -14.88 2.51 -12.27
N VAL A 563 -16.13 2.90 -12.41
CA VAL A 563 -16.96 2.49 -13.55
C VAL A 563 -16.93 3.58 -14.62
N ARG A 564 -16.72 3.19 -15.88
CA ARG A 564 -16.72 4.13 -17.01
C ARG A 564 -18.14 4.63 -17.34
N PRO A 565 -18.25 5.84 -17.92
CA PRO A 565 -19.47 6.25 -18.59
C PRO A 565 -19.89 5.20 -19.65
N PRO A 566 -21.20 4.96 -19.84
CA PRO A 566 -22.33 5.73 -19.32
C PRO A 566 -22.81 5.31 -17.91
N HIS A 567 -22.30 4.24 -17.31
CA HIS A 567 -22.82 3.71 -16.04
C HIS A 567 -22.20 4.37 -14.80
N GLY A 568 -20.98 4.90 -14.93
CA GLY A 568 -20.27 5.60 -13.87
C GLY A 568 -19.74 6.94 -14.33
N ASP A 569 -19.07 7.63 -13.40
CA ASP A 569 -18.56 8.98 -13.57
C ASP A 569 -17.03 9.02 -13.81
N PHE A 570 -16.39 7.85 -13.89
CA PHE A 570 -14.93 7.68 -13.95
C PHE A 570 -14.17 8.34 -12.76
N LYS A 571 -14.88 8.66 -11.67
CA LYS A 571 -14.37 9.42 -10.53
C LYS A 571 -14.55 8.70 -9.21
N THR A 572 -15.78 8.26 -8.95
CA THR A 572 -16.20 7.59 -7.74
C THR A 572 -15.63 6.17 -7.72
N MET A 573 -14.96 5.84 -6.61
CA MET A 573 -14.42 4.51 -6.39
C MET A 573 -15.56 3.51 -6.23
N GLN A 574 -15.59 2.49 -7.08
CA GLN A 574 -16.60 1.44 -7.08
C GLN A 574 -16.09 0.23 -7.86
N CYS A 575 -16.39 -0.97 -7.35
CA CYS A 575 -16.10 -2.25 -7.98
C CYS A 575 -17.37 -3.12 -7.94
N PRO A 576 -18.38 -2.81 -8.75
CA PRO A 576 -19.60 -3.62 -8.81
C PRO A 576 -19.27 -5.00 -9.38
N LEU A 577 -19.64 -6.05 -8.67
CA LEU A 577 -19.56 -7.44 -9.14
C LEU A 577 -20.94 -8.09 -9.01
N ASP A 578 -21.27 -8.98 -9.94
CA ASP A 578 -22.45 -9.83 -9.85
C ASP A 578 -22.11 -10.99 -8.89
N VAL A 579 -22.80 -11.03 -7.76
CA VAL A 579 -22.56 -11.98 -6.67
C VAL A 579 -23.78 -12.87 -6.46
N ARG A 580 -23.55 -14.17 -6.24
CA ARG A 580 -24.59 -15.13 -5.84
C ARG A 580 -24.05 -16.10 -4.81
N LEU A 581 -24.94 -16.84 -4.15
CA LEU A 581 -24.55 -17.95 -3.30
C LEU A 581 -23.88 -19.08 -4.13
N VAL A 582 -22.92 -19.76 -3.49
CA VAL A 582 -22.19 -20.90 -4.07
C VAL A 582 -23.12 -22.10 -4.27
N ARG A 583 -22.85 -22.87 -5.32
CA ARG A 583 -23.53 -24.11 -5.68
C ARG A 583 -22.51 -25.25 -5.79
N GLU A 584 -22.96 -26.49 -5.73
CA GLU A 584 -22.06 -27.66 -5.87
C GLU A 584 -21.29 -27.70 -7.20
N GLY A 585 -21.88 -27.19 -8.28
CA GLY A 585 -21.20 -27.09 -9.58
C GLY A 585 -20.09 -26.03 -9.64
N ASP A 586 -19.93 -25.19 -8.61
CA ASP A 586 -18.87 -24.17 -8.57
C ASP A 586 -17.54 -24.72 -8.03
N PHE A 587 -17.51 -25.99 -7.62
CA PHE A 587 -16.33 -26.68 -7.16
C PHE A 587 -15.82 -27.62 -8.27
N LEU A 588 -14.49 -27.67 -8.41
CA LEU A 588 -13.76 -28.66 -9.22
C LEU A 588 -13.48 -29.94 -8.45
#